data_AF-A0A428NHD6-F1
#
_entry.id   AF-A0A428NHD6-F1
#
_cell.length_a   1.000
_cell.length_b   1.000
_cell.length_c   1.000
_cell.angle_alpha   90.00
_cell.angle_beta   90.00
_cell.angle_gamma   90.00
#
_symmetry.space_group_name_H-M   'P 1'
#
loop_
_entity.id
_entity.type
_entity.pdbx_description
1 polymer ?
#
loop_
_entity_poly.entity_id
_entity_poly.type
_entity_poly.pdbx_seq_one_letter_code
_entity_poly.pdbx_strand_id
1 'polypeptide(L)'
;MKNAHQKILRQALRKGNMSFSRLDFVRGIQEVIDAGFTPKNIISGFEKSAPPNAEPGVAYLLKKQMKAKKAVGPAFSSLLPSETRFQRASDTAKQVVEKYRDLLSSLTRPGLREVSKVVTEACLLDGKVTIVSLPDLREQQEGFLAEAREKEHRRQIRATRSILLREIEKLKAEWRENKEVVINGVTKKLQFKKWLEYTGKDEEYLSMDTQRSQMTQLLSEKTDGFMIDTQLPLEVSESTRQAN
;
A
#
# COMPACT_ATOMS: atom_id res chain seq x y z
N MET A 1 20.04 1.62 -27.11
CA MET A 1 20.10 0.52 -28.11
C MET A 1 19.77 0.92 -29.55
N LYS A 2 18.66 1.60 -29.87
CA LYS A 2 18.23 1.84 -31.28
C LYS A 2 19.24 2.63 -32.15
N ASN A 3 19.91 3.65 -31.61
CA ASN A 3 20.81 4.50 -32.41
C ASN A 3 22.15 3.83 -32.79
N ALA A 4 22.70 2.98 -31.93
CA ALA A 4 23.96 2.27 -32.21
C ALA A 4 23.76 1.25 -33.35
N HIS A 5 22.67 0.48 -33.29
CA HIS A 5 22.27 -0.46 -34.34
C HIS A 5 22.14 0.23 -35.71
N GLN A 6 21.46 1.37 -35.76
CA GLN A 6 21.27 2.10 -37.01
C GLN A 6 22.57 2.68 -37.56
N LYS A 7 23.53 3.07 -36.71
CA LYS A 7 24.83 3.60 -37.15
C LYS A 7 25.68 2.53 -37.82
N ILE A 8 25.77 1.34 -37.23
CA ILE A 8 26.57 0.21 -37.75
C ILE A 8 25.99 -0.29 -39.07
N LEU A 9 24.66 -0.47 -39.15
CA LEU A 9 23.96 -0.84 -40.38
C LEU A 9 24.16 0.18 -41.51
N ARG A 10 24.04 1.48 -41.20
CA ARG A 10 24.29 2.55 -42.20
C ARG A 10 25.73 2.55 -42.70
N GLN A 11 26.69 2.24 -41.83
CA GLN A 11 28.12 2.24 -42.18
C GLN A 11 28.50 1.02 -43.05
N ALA A 12 27.89 -0.14 -42.78
CA ALA A 12 28.02 -1.34 -43.61
C ALA A 12 27.41 -1.13 -45.01
N LEU A 13 26.20 -0.54 -45.07
CA LEU A 13 25.52 -0.23 -46.33
C LEU A 13 26.26 0.83 -47.17
N ARG A 14 26.89 1.83 -46.53
CA ARG A 14 27.67 2.87 -47.23
C ARG A 14 28.94 2.37 -47.90
N LYS A 15 29.53 1.28 -47.40
CA LYS A 15 30.79 0.70 -47.93
C LYS A 15 30.56 -0.25 -49.10
N GLY A 16 29.32 -0.42 -49.57
CA GLY A 16 28.98 -1.23 -50.75
C GLY A 16 29.21 -2.74 -50.59
N ASN A 17 29.62 -3.21 -49.40
CA ASN A 17 29.93 -4.61 -49.18
C ASN A 17 28.69 -5.35 -48.65
N MET A 18 27.87 -5.90 -49.56
CA MET A 18 26.65 -6.63 -49.19
C MET A 18 26.90 -8.06 -48.69
N SER A 19 28.14 -8.54 -48.67
CA SER A 19 28.47 -9.83 -48.07
C SER A 19 28.63 -9.67 -46.56
N PHE A 20 27.51 -9.69 -45.84
CA PHE A 20 27.52 -9.73 -44.39
C PHE A 20 27.72 -11.18 -43.95
N SER A 21 28.94 -11.57 -43.59
CA SER A 21 29.20 -12.92 -43.10
C SER A 21 28.52 -13.14 -41.75
N ARG A 22 28.17 -14.38 -41.43
CA ARG A 22 27.68 -14.75 -40.08
C ARG A 22 28.68 -14.33 -39.00
N LEU A 23 29.98 -14.34 -39.30
CA LEU A 23 31.03 -13.84 -38.39
C LEU A 23 30.96 -12.31 -38.22
N ASP A 24 30.65 -11.57 -39.28
CA ASP A 24 30.49 -10.11 -39.21
C ASP A 24 29.24 -9.73 -38.40
N PHE A 25 28.19 -10.55 -38.47
CA PHE A 25 27.00 -10.40 -37.63
C PHE A 25 27.29 -10.62 -36.15
N VAL A 26 27.95 -11.73 -35.82
CA VAL A 26 28.29 -12.06 -34.43
C VAL A 26 29.23 -11.01 -33.86
N ARG A 27 30.24 -10.56 -34.63
CA ARG A 27 31.13 -9.47 -34.23
C ARG A 27 30.38 -8.16 -34.03
N GLY A 28 29.45 -7.81 -34.91
CA GLY A 28 28.61 -6.62 -34.77
C GLY A 28 27.70 -6.68 -33.54
N ILE A 29 27.16 -7.86 -33.20
CA ILE A 29 26.41 -8.05 -31.94
C ILE A 29 27.32 -7.86 -30.74
N GLN A 30 28.53 -8.43 -30.76
CA GLN A 30 29.48 -8.33 -29.66
C GLN A 30 29.89 -6.87 -29.41
N GLU A 31 30.21 -6.11 -30.47
CA GLU A 31 30.53 -4.68 -30.38
C GLU A 31 29.35 -3.86 -29.80
N VAL A 32 28.11 -4.22 -30.14
CA VAL A 32 26.91 -3.58 -29.59
C VAL A 32 26.71 -3.92 -28.12
N ILE A 33 26.99 -5.18 -27.73
CA ILE A 33 26.93 -5.61 -26.34
C ILE A 33 27.99 -4.88 -25.53
N ASP A 34 29.24 -4.86 -25.98
CA ASP A 34 30.35 -4.24 -25.27
C ASP A 34 30.16 -2.72 -25.12
N ALA A 35 29.63 -2.05 -26.15
CA ALA A 35 29.29 -0.64 -26.08
C ALA A 35 28.04 -0.35 -25.22
N GLY A 36 27.06 -1.28 -25.23
CA GLY A 36 25.78 -1.14 -24.54
C GLY A 36 25.85 -1.44 -23.04
N PHE A 37 26.66 -2.43 -22.65
CA PHE A 37 26.76 -2.99 -21.30
C PHE A 37 28.05 -2.56 -20.59
N THR A 38 28.53 -1.34 -20.83
CA THR A 38 29.61 -0.79 -19.99
C THR A 38 29.11 -0.53 -18.57
N PRO A 39 29.95 -0.69 -17.52
CA PRO A 39 29.55 -0.46 -16.13
C PRO A 39 28.85 0.89 -15.93
N LYS A 40 29.36 1.93 -16.58
CA LYS A 40 28.78 3.28 -16.55
C LYS A 40 27.38 3.36 -17.16
N ASN A 41 27.14 2.66 -18.29
CA ASN A 41 25.84 2.64 -18.94
C ASN A 41 24.81 1.80 -18.19
N ILE A 42 25.27 0.72 -17.53
CA ILE A 42 24.43 -0.12 -16.66
C ILE A 42 24.01 0.67 -15.41
N ILE A 43 24.96 1.27 -14.70
CA ILE A 43 24.72 2.05 -13.48
C ILE A 43 23.83 3.28 -13.77
N SER A 44 24.11 4.02 -14.85
CA SER A 44 23.26 5.14 -15.28
C SER A 44 21.83 4.70 -15.66
N GLY A 45 21.67 3.47 -16.17
CA GLY A 45 20.37 2.87 -16.45
C GLY A 45 19.56 2.65 -15.16
N PHE A 46 20.20 2.14 -14.11
CA PHE A 46 19.56 1.94 -12.81
C PHE A 46 19.17 3.26 -12.15
N GLU A 47 20.04 4.27 -12.18
CA GLU A 47 19.77 5.61 -11.64
C GLU A 47 18.59 6.32 -12.34
N LYS A 48 18.41 6.12 -13.64
CA LYS A 48 17.28 6.71 -14.40
C LYS A 48 15.98 5.92 -14.28
N SER A 49 16.05 4.63 -13.94
CA SER A 49 14.89 3.73 -13.87
C SER A 49 14.25 3.62 -12.49
N ALA A 50 14.92 4.11 -11.45
CA ALA A 50 14.36 4.18 -10.11
C ALA A 50 13.51 5.46 -9.99
N PRO A 51 12.17 5.37 -9.87
CA PRO A 51 11.39 6.55 -9.55
C PRO A 51 11.78 7.04 -8.14
N PRO A 52 12.08 8.34 -7.94
CA PRO A 52 12.51 8.89 -6.64
C PRO A 52 11.44 8.79 -5.54
N ASN A 53 10.23 8.38 -5.90
CA ASN A 53 9.18 8.05 -4.96
C ASN A 53 8.43 6.82 -5.48
N ALA A 54 8.23 5.81 -4.63
CA ALA A 54 7.52 4.57 -4.98
C ALA A 54 6.00 4.79 -5.11
N GLU A 55 5.48 5.90 -4.60
CA GLU A 55 4.04 6.22 -4.56
C GLU A 55 3.34 6.19 -5.93
N PRO A 56 3.85 6.77 -7.03
CA PRO A 56 3.21 6.71 -8.34
C PRO A 56 3.10 5.28 -8.89
N GLY A 57 4.13 4.46 -8.66
CA GLY A 57 4.16 3.06 -9.10
C GLY A 57 3.18 2.20 -8.32
N VAL A 58 3.15 2.36 -7.00
CA VAL A 58 2.20 1.70 -6.10
C VAL A 58 0.76 2.15 -6.41
N ALA A 59 0.52 3.45 -6.60
CA ALA A 59 -0.79 3.98 -6.96
C ALA A 59 -1.26 3.48 -8.33
N TYR A 60 -0.36 3.35 -9.31
CA TYR A 60 -0.66 2.76 -10.61
C TYR A 60 -1.00 1.27 -10.49
N LEU A 61 -0.23 0.50 -9.72
CA LEU A 61 -0.51 -0.92 -9.45
C LEU A 61 -1.82 -1.12 -8.70
N LEU A 62 -2.10 -0.28 -7.70
CA LEU A 62 -3.35 -0.30 -6.95
C LEU A 62 -4.53 0.06 -7.86
N LYS A 63 -4.41 1.09 -8.70
CA LYS A 63 -5.42 1.45 -9.70
C LYS A 63 -5.62 0.34 -10.75
N LYS A 64 -4.55 -0.37 -11.13
CA LYS A 64 -4.60 -1.53 -12.02
C LYS A 64 -5.26 -2.74 -11.36
N GLN A 65 -4.99 -3.01 -10.08
CA GLN A 65 -5.68 -4.03 -9.30
C GLN A 65 -7.17 -3.70 -9.09
N MET A 66 -7.51 -2.44 -8.79
CA MET A 66 -8.89 -1.99 -8.64
C MET A 66 -9.65 -2.02 -9.98
N LYS A 67 -9.00 -1.70 -11.11
CA LYS A 67 -9.57 -1.92 -12.45
C LYS A 67 -9.66 -3.40 -12.84
N ALA A 68 -8.80 -4.24 -12.29
CA ALA A 68 -8.83 -5.69 -12.46
C ALA A 68 -9.89 -6.38 -11.59
N LYS A 69 -10.40 -5.72 -10.54
CA LYS A 69 -11.68 -6.06 -9.88
C LYS A 69 -12.89 -5.75 -10.78
N LYS A 70 -12.84 -6.11 -12.07
CA LYS A 70 -14.06 -6.48 -12.78
C LYS A 70 -14.65 -7.67 -12.02
N ALA A 71 -15.97 -7.70 -11.84
CA ALA A 71 -16.66 -8.87 -11.32
C ALA A 71 -16.07 -10.10 -12.05
N VAL A 72 -15.41 -10.97 -11.27
CA VAL A 72 -14.71 -12.14 -11.78
C VAL A 72 -15.76 -12.92 -12.57
N GLY A 73 -15.61 -12.95 -13.89
CA GLY A 73 -16.58 -13.60 -14.76
C GLY A 73 -16.76 -15.05 -14.30
N PRO A 74 -17.98 -15.63 -14.34
CA PRO A 74 -18.23 -16.99 -13.85
C PRO A 74 -17.29 -18.06 -14.44
N ALA A 75 -16.72 -17.79 -15.62
CA ALA A 75 -15.73 -18.64 -16.30
C ALA A 75 -14.33 -18.67 -15.66
N PHE A 76 -14.02 -17.80 -14.69
CA PHE A 76 -12.72 -17.85 -14.00
C PHE A 76 -12.59 -19.06 -13.09
N SER A 77 -13.69 -19.50 -12.45
CA SER A 77 -13.69 -20.70 -11.62
C SER A 77 -13.37 -21.96 -12.43
N SER A 78 -13.71 -21.99 -13.73
CA SER A 78 -13.35 -23.09 -14.62
C SER A 78 -11.91 -23.05 -15.14
N LEU A 79 -11.22 -21.91 -15.01
CA LEU A 79 -9.80 -21.78 -15.36
C LEU A 79 -8.88 -22.13 -14.19
N LEU A 80 -9.42 -22.16 -12.97
CA LEU A 80 -8.67 -22.59 -11.80
C LEU A 80 -8.48 -24.12 -11.86
N PRO A 81 -7.27 -24.61 -11.55
CA PRO A 81 -7.05 -26.03 -11.39
C PRO A 81 -8.05 -26.63 -10.38
N SER A 82 -8.59 -27.82 -10.67
CA SER A 82 -9.58 -28.46 -9.80
C SER A 82 -9.07 -28.63 -8.38
N GLU A 83 -9.93 -28.45 -7.38
CA GLU A 83 -9.57 -28.60 -5.97
C GLU A 83 -8.98 -30.01 -5.67
N THR A 84 -9.51 -31.03 -6.33
CA THR A 84 -9.03 -32.43 -6.20
C THR A 84 -7.80 -32.76 -7.06
N ARG A 85 -7.13 -31.77 -7.68
CA ARG A 85 -6.02 -32.01 -8.63
C ARG A 85 -4.86 -32.81 -8.03
N PHE A 86 -4.46 -32.47 -6.80
CA PHE A 86 -3.34 -33.14 -6.14
C PHE A 86 -3.71 -34.52 -5.64
N GLN A 87 -4.95 -34.69 -5.16
CA GLN A 87 -5.47 -36.00 -4.81
C GLN A 87 -5.49 -36.94 -6.02
N ARG A 88 -6.01 -36.45 -7.17
CA ARG A 88 -6.02 -37.20 -8.43
C ARG A 88 -4.62 -37.55 -8.91
N ALA A 89 -3.66 -36.63 -8.81
CA ALA A 89 -2.26 -36.90 -9.13
C ALA A 89 -1.66 -37.97 -8.20
N SER A 90 -2.04 -37.97 -6.91
CA SER A 90 -1.57 -38.94 -5.92
C SER A 90 -2.09 -40.34 -6.24
N ASP A 91 -3.38 -40.45 -6.52
CA ASP A 91 -4.03 -41.70 -6.86
C ASP A 91 -3.49 -42.26 -8.17
N THR A 92 -3.23 -41.40 -9.16
CA THR A 92 -2.60 -41.79 -10.43
C THR A 92 -1.18 -42.30 -10.22
N ALA A 93 -0.38 -41.62 -9.39
CA ALA A 93 0.98 -42.05 -9.08
C ALA A 93 0.99 -43.43 -8.39
N LYS A 94 0.09 -43.64 -7.42
CA LYS A 94 -0.09 -44.95 -6.76
C LYS A 94 -0.49 -46.04 -7.74
N GLN A 95 -1.46 -45.76 -8.61
CA GLN A 95 -1.93 -46.71 -9.61
C GLN A 95 -0.81 -47.13 -10.58
N VAL A 96 0.05 -46.18 -10.99
CA VAL A 96 1.21 -46.48 -11.86
C VAL A 96 2.24 -47.34 -11.12
N VAL A 97 2.52 -47.02 -9.84
CA VAL A 97 3.41 -47.83 -9.00
C VAL A 97 2.89 -49.25 -8.86
N GLU A 98 1.60 -49.43 -8.56
CA GLU A 98 0.99 -50.74 -8.32
C GLU A 98 0.91 -51.58 -9.61
N LYS A 99 0.44 -50.99 -10.71
CA LYS A 99 0.18 -51.71 -11.96
C LYS A 99 1.45 -52.09 -12.71
N TYR A 100 2.49 -51.26 -12.64
CA TYR A 100 3.71 -51.45 -13.44
C TYR A 100 4.93 -51.76 -12.58
N ARG A 101 4.77 -52.01 -11.27
CA ARG A 101 5.87 -52.21 -10.31
C ARG A 101 6.99 -53.11 -10.83
N ASP A 102 6.60 -54.24 -11.41
CA ASP A 102 7.51 -55.30 -11.86
C ASP A 102 8.08 -55.04 -13.26
N LEU A 103 7.42 -54.18 -14.04
CA LEU A 103 7.85 -53.72 -15.36
C LEU A 103 8.74 -52.46 -15.29
N LEU A 104 8.68 -51.72 -14.19
CA LEU A 104 9.44 -50.50 -13.98
C LEU A 104 10.91 -50.82 -13.66
N SER A 105 11.81 -50.22 -14.43
CA SER A 105 13.26 -50.35 -14.24
C SER A 105 13.73 -49.79 -12.89
N SER A 106 14.90 -50.22 -12.44
CA SER A 106 15.56 -49.71 -11.23
C SER A 106 15.82 -48.20 -11.26
N LEU A 107 15.91 -47.58 -12.45
CA LEU A 107 16.05 -46.14 -12.65
C LEU A 107 14.71 -45.38 -12.55
N THR A 108 13.60 -46.01 -12.92
CA THR A 108 12.26 -45.39 -12.90
C THR A 108 11.62 -45.43 -11.51
N ARG A 109 11.95 -46.47 -10.70
CA ARG A 109 11.41 -46.65 -9.34
C ARG A 109 11.77 -45.49 -8.38
N PRO A 110 13.00 -44.94 -8.36
CA PRO A 110 13.35 -43.76 -7.56
C PRO A 110 12.59 -42.50 -7.99
N GLY A 111 12.49 -42.24 -9.29
CA GLY A 111 11.76 -41.07 -9.81
C GLY A 111 10.28 -41.09 -9.43
N LEU A 112 9.64 -42.27 -9.47
CA LEU A 112 8.24 -42.43 -9.10
C LEU A 112 7.99 -42.25 -7.58
N ARG A 113 8.95 -42.65 -6.74
CA ARG A 113 8.91 -42.35 -5.29
C ARG A 113 8.99 -40.86 -5.03
N GLU A 114 9.83 -40.15 -5.78
CA GLU A 114 9.99 -38.70 -5.63
C GLU A 114 8.71 -37.95 -6.03
N VAL A 115 8.09 -38.35 -7.15
CA VAL A 115 6.76 -37.85 -7.55
C VAL A 115 5.72 -38.09 -6.45
N SER A 116 5.71 -39.28 -5.85
CA SER A 116 4.77 -39.59 -4.77
C SER A 116 4.99 -38.70 -3.54
N LYS A 117 6.24 -38.37 -3.17
CA LYS A 117 6.54 -37.46 -2.06
C LYS A 117 6.03 -36.05 -2.36
N VAL A 118 6.40 -35.51 -3.52
CA VAL A 118 6.03 -34.15 -3.95
C VAL A 118 4.51 -33.98 -4.00
N VAL A 119 3.79 -34.97 -4.54
CA VAL A 119 2.32 -34.91 -4.62
C VAL A 119 1.67 -35.05 -3.24
N THR A 120 2.24 -35.86 -2.35
CA THR A 120 1.75 -35.98 -0.97
C THR A 120 1.94 -34.67 -0.20
N GLU A 121 3.11 -34.04 -0.35
CA GLU A 121 3.39 -32.73 0.22
C GLU A 121 2.45 -31.66 -0.35
N ALA A 122 2.20 -31.68 -1.67
CA ALA A 122 1.25 -30.76 -2.30
C ALA A 122 -0.18 -30.92 -1.74
N CYS A 123 -0.66 -32.14 -1.49
CA CYS A 123 -1.95 -32.37 -0.81
C CYS A 123 -1.97 -31.76 0.60
N LEU A 124 -0.89 -31.91 1.37
CA LEU A 124 -0.78 -31.35 2.72
C LEU A 124 -0.73 -29.82 2.71
N LEU A 125 -0.04 -29.23 1.73
CA LEU A 125 0.06 -27.78 1.57
C LEU A 125 -1.24 -27.16 1.06
N ASP A 126 -1.98 -27.81 0.15
CA ASP A 126 -3.31 -27.35 -0.30
C ASP A 126 -4.27 -27.22 0.90
N GLY A 127 -4.23 -28.19 1.83
CA GLY A 127 -4.97 -28.11 3.09
C GLY A 127 -4.54 -26.95 3.99
N LYS A 128 -3.23 -26.67 4.12
CA LYS A 128 -2.71 -25.56 4.95
C LYS A 128 -2.90 -24.17 4.35
N VAL A 129 -2.80 -24.03 3.03
CA VAL A 129 -3.09 -22.76 2.33
C VAL A 129 -4.57 -22.41 2.46
N THR A 130 -5.44 -23.41 2.57
CA THR A 130 -6.86 -23.21 2.87
C THR A 130 -7.11 -22.79 4.33
N ILE A 131 -6.22 -23.18 5.27
CA ILE A 131 -6.27 -22.78 6.69
C ILE A 131 -5.82 -21.33 6.91
N VAL A 132 -4.93 -20.78 6.07
CA VAL A 132 -4.81 -19.31 5.94
C VAL A 132 -6.02 -18.85 5.12
N SER A 133 -7.17 -18.83 5.78
CA SER A 133 -8.43 -18.84 5.09
C SER A 133 -8.66 -17.49 4.40
N LEU A 134 -9.19 -17.50 3.18
CA LEU A 134 -9.64 -16.28 2.50
C LEU A 134 -10.54 -15.38 3.38
N PRO A 135 -11.38 -15.92 4.28
CA PRO A 135 -12.06 -15.15 5.34
C PRO A 135 -11.11 -14.33 6.22
N ASP A 136 -10.04 -14.92 6.76
CA ASP A 136 -9.12 -14.22 7.67
C ASP A 136 -8.41 -13.04 6.95
N LEU A 137 -8.03 -13.25 5.69
CA LEU A 137 -7.44 -12.19 4.86
C LEU A 137 -8.44 -11.06 4.55
N ARG A 138 -9.73 -11.39 4.38
CA ARG A 138 -10.80 -10.41 4.17
C ARG A 138 -11.08 -9.62 5.43
N GLU A 139 -11.17 -10.29 6.58
CA GLU A 139 -11.38 -9.67 7.88
C GLU A 139 -10.24 -8.71 8.23
N GLN A 140 -8.98 -9.12 8.02
CA GLN A 140 -7.84 -8.22 8.17
C GLN A 140 -7.93 -7.00 7.25
N GLN A 141 -8.28 -7.21 5.98
CA GLN A 141 -8.43 -6.11 5.02
C GLN A 141 -9.58 -5.16 5.40
N GLU A 142 -10.71 -5.69 5.87
CA GLU A 142 -11.83 -4.89 6.38
C GLU A 142 -11.44 -4.10 7.62
N GLY A 143 -10.69 -4.72 8.55
CA GLY A 143 -10.13 -4.05 9.73
C GLY A 143 -9.24 -2.87 9.36
N PHE A 144 -8.29 -3.06 8.43
CA PHE A 144 -7.45 -1.96 7.93
C PHE A 144 -8.25 -0.83 7.28
N LEU A 145 -9.29 -1.16 6.51
CA LEU A 145 -10.15 -0.17 5.87
C LEU A 145 -11.01 0.57 6.89
N ALA A 146 -11.52 -0.11 7.92
CA ALA A 146 -12.27 0.50 9.01
C ALA A 146 -11.38 1.46 9.80
N GLU A 147 -10.18 1.04 10.18
CA GLU A 147 -9.22 1.90 10.87
C GLU A 147 -8.85 3.15 10.04
N ALA A 148 -8.64 2.97 8.72
CA ALA A 148 -8.37 4.09 7.83
C ALA A 148 -9.57 5.07 7.74
N ARG A 149 -10.81 4.56 7.69
CA ARG A 149 -12.02 5.39 7.70
C ARG A 149 -12.16 6.16 9.01
N GLU A 150 -11.93 5.51 10.15
CA GLU A 150 -11.97 6.16 11.47
C GLU A 150 -10.92 7.26 11.61
N LYS A 151 -9.69 7.01 11.15
CA LYS A 151 -8.62 8.02 11.13
C LYS A 151 -9.00 9.23 10.28
N GLU A 152 -9.57 8.99 9.09
CA GLU A 152 -10.01 10.06 8.19
C GLU A 152 -11.23 10.82 8.76
N HIS A 153 -12.20 10.13 9.36
CA HIS A 153 -13.34 10.76 10.05
C HIS A 153 -12.86 11.69 11.17
N ARG A 154 -11.97 11.20 12.04
CA ARG A 154 -11.36 12.02 13.10
C ARG A 154 -10.56 13.20 12.54
N ARG A 155 -9.90 13.05 11.39
CA ARG A 155 -9.19 14.15 10.71
C ARG A 155 -10.17 15.22 10.22
N GLN A 156 -11.29 14.81 9.63
CA GLN A 156 -12.35 15.72 9.19
C GLN A 156 -12.94 16.49 10.37
N ILE A 157 -13.23 15.83 11.49
CA ILE A 157 -13.69 16.50 12.72
C ILE A 157 -12.67 17.55 13.18
N ARG A 158 -11.37 17.22 13.23
CA ARG A 158 -10.32 18.19 13.58
C ARG A 158 -10.26 19.39 12.63
N ALA A 159 -10.37 19.14 11.33
CA ALA A 159 -10.35 20.19 10.31
C ALA A 159 -11.53 21.16 10.46
N THR A 160 -12.75 20.63 10.57
CA THR A 160 -13.96 21.44 10.77
C THR A 160 -13.91 22.19 12.10
N ARG A 161 -13.40 21.58 13.18
CA ARG A 161 -13.26 22.24 14.49
C ARG A 161 -12.27 23.40 14.43
N SER A 162 -11.20 23.27 13.65
CA SER A 162 -10.22 24.34 13.41
C SER A 162 -10.84 25.53 12.65
N ILE A 163 -11.75 25.28 11.72
CA ILE A 163 -12.51 26.34 11.04
C ILE A 163 -13.39 27.09 12.05
N LEU A 164 -14.18 26.38 12.86
CA LEU A 164 -15.04 27.00 13.88
C LEU A 164 -14.24 27.81 14.91
N LEU A 165 -13.09 27.30 15.36
CA LEU A 165 -12.21 28.04 16.27
C LEU A 165 -11.70 29.35 15.69
N ARG A 166 -11.36 29.36 14.39
CA ARG A 166 -10.96 30.59 13.69
C ARG A 166 -12.11 31.59 13.63
N GLU A 167 -13.33 31.12 13.38
CA GLU A 167 -14.50 32.00 13.32
C GLU A 167 -14.85 32.59 14.69
N ILE A 168 -14.80 31.77 15.75
CA ILE A 168 -14.94 32.24 17.13
C ILE A 168 -13.86 33.29 17.48
N GLU A 169 -12.62 33.10 17.04
CA GLU A 169 -11.55 34.06 17.32
C GLU A 169 -11.72 35.37 16.54
N LYS A 170 -12.25 35.33 15.32
CA LYS A 170 -12.63 36.56 14.59
C LYS A 170 -13.69 37.35 15.34
N LEU A 171 -14.75 36.68 15.81
CA LEU A 171 -15.78 37.30 16.66
C LEU A 171 -15.20 37.93 17.93
N LYS A 172 -14.24 37.26 18.57
CA LYS A 172 -13.54 37.82 19.72
C LYS A 172 -12.65 39.00 19.35
N ALA A 173 -12.04 39.01 18.16
CA ALA A 173 -11.28 40.14 17.66
C ALA A 173 -12.18 41.35 17.41
N GLU A 174 -13.31 41.16 16.73
CA GLU A 174 -14.32 42.20 16.52
C GLU A 174 -14.83 42.77 17.84
N TRP A 175 -15.06 41.93 18.85
CA TRP A 175 -15.39 42.41 20.18
C TRP A 175 -14.26 43.23 20.80
N ARG A 176 -13.00 42.77 20.70
CA ARG A 176 -11.86 43.50 21.29
C ARG A 176 -11.75 44.92 20.72
N GLU A 177 -12.09 45.10 19.44
CA GLU A 177 -12.12 46.37 18.72
C GLU A 177 -13.38 47.20 19.04
N ASN A 178 -14.56 46.58 19.06
CA ASN A 178 -15.86 47.27 19.12
C ASN A 178 -16.60 47.11 20.47
N LYS A 179 -15.89 46.76 21.55
CA LYS A 179 -16.48 46.57 22.90
C LYS A 179 -17.01 47.85 23.53
N GLU A 180 -16.59 49.02 23.07
CA GLU A 180 -17.06 50.31 23.59
C GLU A 180 -18.24 50.80 22.75
N VAL A 181 -19.42 50.83 23.35
CA VAL A 181 -20.67 51.20 22.68
C VAL A 181 -21.42 52.24 23.50
N VAL A 182 -22.15 53.13 22.82
CA VAL A 182 -22.94 54.18 23.48
C VAL A 182 -24.33 53.64 23.80
N ILE A 183 -24.65 53.52 25.09
CA ILE A 183 -25.96 53.07 25.57
C ILE A 183 -26.56 54.20 26.38
N ASN A 184 -27.71 54.73 25.94
CA ASN A 184 -28.41 55.86 26.58
C ASN A 184 -27.51 57.09 26.77
N GLY A 185 -26.69 57.42 25.77
CA GLY A 185 -25.79 58.58 25.79
C GLY A 185 -24.50 58.40 26.59
N VAL A 186 -24.29 57.25 27.23
CA VAL A 186 -23.07 56.94 27.99
C VAL A 186 -22.27 55.87 27.26
N THR A 187 -20.99 56.14 26.99
CA THR A 187 -20.06 55.15 26.44
C THR A 187 -19.77 54.08 27.50
N LYS A 188 -20.12 52.84 27.20
CA LYS A 188 -19.91 51.68 28.06
C LYS A 188 -19.07 50.63 27.34
N LYS A 189 -18.15 50.03 28.10
CA LYS A 189 -17.37 48.89 27.64
C LYS A 189 -18.08 47.60 28.00
N LEU A 190 -18.58 46.88 26.99
CA LEU A 190 -19.31 45.64 27.16
C LEU A 190 -18.38 44.44 27.27
N GLN A 191 -18.74 43.50 28.15
CA GLN A 191 -18.16 42.15 28.15
C GLN A 191 -18.68 41.35 26.95
N PHE A 192 -17.90 40.38 26.49
CA PHE A 192 -18.16 39.62 25.26
C PHE A 192 -19.61 39.11 25.14
N LYS A 193 -20.14 38.48 26.19
CA LYS A 193 -21.53 37.96 26.18
C LYS A 193 -22.58 39.06 25.98
N LYS A 194 -22.47 40.16 26.73
CA LYS A 194 -23.38 41.32 26.60
C LYS A 194 -23.21 42.03 25.26
N TRP A 195 -22.00 42.00 24.69
CA TRP A 195 -21.73 42.56 23.38
C TRP A 195 -22.35 41.72 22.27
N LEU A 196 -22.35 40.39 22.39
CA LEU A 196 -23.07 39.49 21.48
C LEU A 196 -24.58 39.77 21.50
N GLU A 197 -25.16 39.88 22.69
CA GLU A 197 -26.58 40.24 22.87
C GLU A 197 -26.90 41.61 22.25
N TYR A 198 -26.04 42.61 22.46
CA TYR A 198 -26.20 43.95 21.88
C TYR A 198 -26.10 43.97 20.34
N THR A 199 -25.23 43.14 19.77
CA THR A 199 -25.01 43.05 18.31
C THR A 199 -25.92 42.04 17.61
N GLY A 200 -26.69 41.25 18.36
CA GLY A 200 -27.54 40.16 17.83
C GLY A 200 -26.76 38.97 17.30
N LYS A 201 -25.51 38.76 17.76
CA LYS A 201 -24.61 37.67 17.32
C LYS A 201 -24.55 36.51 18.31
N ASP A 202 -25.39 36.53 19.34
CA ASP A 202 -25.45 35.56 20.42
C ASP A 202 -25.90 34.17 19.95
N GLU A 203 -26.93 34.09 19.11
CA GLU A 203 -27.41 32.85 18.50
C GLU A 203 -26.36 32.18 17.61
N GLU A 204 -25.68 32.96 16.77
CA GLU A 204 -24.62 32.48 15.89
C GLU A 204 -23.44 31.91 16.70
N TYR A 205 -22.99 32.65 17.72
CA TYR A 205 -21.95 32.20 18.63
C TYR A 205 -22.33 30.92 19.37
N LEU A 206 -23.57 30.84 19.88
CA LEU A 206 -24.06 29.68 20.62
C LEU A 206 -24.08 28.42 19.74
N SER A 207 -24.52 28.55 18.49
CA SER A 207 -24.49 27.48 17.50
C SER A 207 -23.07 26.97 17.27
N MET A 208 -22.11 27.88 17.02
CA MET A 208 -20.71 27.52 16.80
C MET A 208 -20.05 26.87 18.02
N ASP A 209 -20.28 27.39 19.23
CA ASP A 209 -19.69 26.82 20.45
C ASP A 209 -20.29 25.45 20.78
N THR A 210 -21.59 25.26 20.52
CA THR A 210 -22.26 23.95 20.63
C THR A 210 -21.63 22.93 19.68
N GLN A 211 -21.47 23.28 18.40
CA GLN A 211 -20.81 22.42 17.41
C GLN A 211 -19.38 22.09 17.83
N ARG A 212 -18.61 23.10 18.24
CA ARG A 212 -17.24 22.92 18.75
C ARG A 212 -17.19 21.95 19.93
N SER A 213 -18.13 22.05 20.86
CA SER A 213 -18.23 21.19 22.05
C SER A 213 -18.52 19.74 21.66
N GLN A 214 -19.54 19.51 20.83
CA GLN A 214 -19.89 18.18 20.29
C GLN A 214 -18.70 17.52 19.58
N MET A 215 -17.98 18.28 18.74
CA MET A 215 -16.80 17.79 18.03
C MET A 215 -15.64 17.47 18.97
N THR A 216 -15.53 18.17 20.10
CA THR A 216 -14.52 17.88 21.13
C THR A 216 -14.88 16.59 21.87
N GLN A 217 -16.17 16.36 22.16
CA GLN A 217 -16.66 15.12 22.76
C GLN A 217 -16.37 13.92 21.84
N LEU A 218 -16.72 14.00 20.55
CA LEU A 218 -16.45 12.96 19.55
C LEU A 218 -14.95 12.62 19.42
N LEU A 219 -14.05 13.60 19.62
CA LEU A 219 -12.60 13.36 19.61
C LEU A 219 -12.08 12.77 20.93
N SER A 220 -12.77 13.02 22.04
CA SER A 220 -12.38 12.57 23.39
C SER A 220 -12.86 11.16 23.72
N GLU A 221 -13.85 10.66 22.98
CA GLU A 221 -14.36 9.31 23.15
C GLU A 221 -13.22 8.31 22.85
N LYS A 222 -12.70 7.71 23.94
CA LYS A 222 -11.64 6.71 23.88
C LYS A 222 -12.20 5.48 23.19
N THR A 223 -11.65 5.18 22.01
CA THR A 223 -11.56 3.80 21.55
C THR A 223 -10.80 3.02 22.62
N ASP A 224 -11.35 1.90 23.05
CA ASP A 224 -10.80 0.96 24.04
C ASP A 224 -9.45 0.40 23.54
N GLY A 225 -8.44 1.25 23.59
CA GLY A 225 -7.10 0.98 23.10
C GLY A 225 -6.35 0.28 24.22
N PHE A 226 -6.05 -1.00 24.03
CA PHE A 226 -5.10 -1.73 24.85
C PHE A 226 -3.77 -0.95 24.88
N MET A 227 -3.50 -0.26 25.99
CA MET A 227 -2.18 0.25 26.28
C MET A 227 -1.32 -0.97 26.62
N ILE A 228 -0.42 -1.35 25.71
CA ILE A 228 0.61 -2.32 26.04
C ILE A 228 1.57 -1.59 26.98
N ASP A 229 1.46 -1.86 28.28
CA ASP A 229 2.47 -1.49 29.27
C ASP A 229 3.77 -2.22 28.89
N THR A 230 4.60 -1.56 28.09
CA THR A 230 6.01 -1.89 28.01
C THR A 230 6.63 -1.37 29.29
N GLN A 231 6.52 -2.16 30.37
CA GLN A 231 7.32 -1.93 31.56
C GLN A 231 8.78 -1.90 31.10
N LEU A 232 9.38 -0.70 31.05
CA LEU A 232 10.80 -0.57 30.79
C LEU A 232 11.52 -1.40 31.88
N PRO A 233 12.43 -2.31 31.51
CA PRO A 233 13.22 -3.04 32.50
C PRO A 233 13.93 -2.04 33.43
N LEU A 234 13.82 -2.27 34.74
CA LEU A 234 14.39 -1.43 35.81
C LEU A 234 15.85 -1.01 35.54
N GLU A 235 16.62 -1.85 34.86
CA GLU A 235 18.03 -1.65 34.48
C GLU A 235 18.28 -0.37 33.65
N VAL A 236 17.31 0.08 32.84
CA VAL A 236 17.46 1.32 32.04
C VAL A 236 17.32 2.58 32.91
N SER A 237 16.53 2.50 33.97
CA SER A 237 16.32 3.62 34.91
C SER A 237 17.50 3.84 35.85
N GLU A 238 18.21 2.77 36.23
CA GLU A 238 19.39 2.87 37.08
C GLU A 238 20.60 3.40 36.31
N SER A 239 20.73 3.03 35.03
CA SER A 239 21.80 3.51 34.14
C SER A 239 21.77 5.02 33.92
N THR A 240 20.58 5.63 33.92
CA THR A 240 20.43 7.10 33.78
C THR A 240 20.63 7.85 35.09
N ARG A 241 20.54 7.17 36.23
CA ARG A 241 20.80 7.76 37.56
C ARG A 241 22.28 7.76 37.95
N GLN A 242 23.07 6.80 37.45
CA GLN A 242 24.52 6.75 37.67
C GLN A 242 25.33 7.63 36.71
N ALA A 243 24.67 8.23 35.71
CA ALA A 243 25.31 9.07 34.69
C ALA A 243 25.33 10.58 35.04
N ASN A 244 24.96 10.97 36.26
CA ASN A 244 25.02 12.35 36.77
C ASN A 244 25.89 12.46 38.03
#